data_AF-H1VQZ1-F1
#
_entry.id   AF-H1VQZ1-F1
#
_cell.length_a   1.000
_cell.length_b   1.000
_cell.length_c   1.000
_cell.angle_alpha   90.00
_cell.angle_beta   90.00
_cell.angle_gamma   90.00
#
_symmetry.space_group_name_H-M   'P 1'
#
loop_
_entity.id
_entity.type
_entity.pdbx_description
1 polymer ?
#
loop_
_entity_poly.entity_id
_entity_poly.type
_entity_poly.pdbx_seq_one_letter_code
_entity_poly.pdbx_strand_id
1 'polypeptide(L)'
;MAEMELDERIVLRAGGETDWSRLGEVDVVLDYVYGPPVVDLLKALPASEREVQFVHVGSVSGDGDISLPGAILRGKRVAIRGAGPGSWTMAEYAKELGGMVGVSSGLKGDNVTVIGFKDVEKGWKEAGIGKNRVVFVSEDLLSRDKI
;
A
#
# COMPACT_ATOMS: atom_id res chain seq x y z
N MET A 1 7.32 4.77 15.28
CA MET A 1 5.99 5.40 15.40
C MET A 1 5.06 4.39 16.06
N ALA A 2 4.23 4.81 17.02
CA ALA A 2 3.17 3.94 17.54
C ALA A 2 2.18 3.63 16.40
N GLU A 3 1.54 2.46 16.45
CA GLU A 3 0.42 2.14 15.57
C GLU A 3 -0.60 3.29 15.67
N MET A 4 -0.87 3.96 14.55
CA MET A 4 -1.85 5.04 14.54
C MET A 4 -3.23 4.37 14.60
N GLU A 5 -3.98 4.66 15.65
CA GLU A 5 -5.39 4.27 15.71
C GLU A 5 -6.09 4.87 14.49
N LEU A 6 -6.74 4.01 13.70
CA LEU A 6 -7.53 4.45 12.56
C LEU A 6 -8.82 5.09 13.09
N ASP A 7 -9.16 6.27 12.57
CA ASP A 7 -10.44 6.92 12.90
C ASP A 7 -11.64 6.08 12.44
N GLU A 8 -11.47 5.33 11.35
CA GLU A 8 -12.51 4.51 10.74
C GLU A 8 -11.93 3.27 10.05
N ARG A 9 -12.67 2.17 10.06
CA ARG A 9 -12.33 0.96 9.31
C ARG A 9 -13.53 0.46 8.50
N ILE A 10 -13.44 0.65 7.19
CA ILE A 10 -14.39 0.10 6.22
C ILE A 10 -13.81 -1.20 5.64
N VAL A 11 -14.56 -2.30 5.73
CA VAL A 11 -14.06 -3.65 5.38
C VAL A 11 -14.65 -4.10 4.05
N LEU A 12 -13.76 -4.40 3.09
CA LEU A 12 -14.11 -5.10 1.86
C LEU A 12 -14.47 -6.56 2.19
N ARG A 13 -15.70 -6.99 1.89
CA ARG A 13 -16.13 -8.38 2.11
C ARG A 13 -15.71 -9.28 0.95
N ALA A 14 -15.76 -10.60 1.19
CA ALA A 14 -15.60 -11.58 0.13
C ALA A 14 -16.64 -11.31 -0.98
N GLY A 15 -16.17 -11.15 -2.22
CA GLY A 15 -17.01 -10.74 -3.36
C GLY A 15 -16.97 -9.25 -3.70
N GLY A 16 -16.22 -8.43 -2.94
CA GLY A 16 -16.02 -7.00 -3.23
C GLY A 16 -17.08 -6.07 -2.63
N GLU A 17 -18.16 -6.62 -2.07
CA GLU A 17 -19.22 -5.84 -1.43
C GLU A 17 -18.72 -5.10 -0.18
N THR A 18 -19.12 -3.85 -0.04
CA THR A 18 -18.67 -2.96 1.04
C THR A 18 -19.75 -1.93 1.36
N ASP A 19 -19.91 -1.62 2.64
CA ASP A 19 -20.73 -0.48 3.08
C ASP A 19 -19.85 0.78 3.19
N TRP A 20 -20.01 1.69 2.24
CA TRP A 20 -19.27 2.95 2.19
C TRP A 20 -19.96 4.09 2.95
N SER A 21 -21.06 3.84 3.68
CA SER A 21 -21.82 4.89 4.39
C SER A 21 -21.00 5.66 5.42
N ARG A 22 -19.93 5.05 5.93
CA ARG A 22 -18.99 5.65 6.89
C ARG A 22 -17.81 6.37 6.22
N LEU A 23 -17.75 6.41 4.89
CA LEU A 23 -16.70 7.10 4.16
C LEU A 23 -16.89 8.62 4.33
N GLY A 24 -15.93 9.24 5.02
CA GLY A 24 -15.90 10.69 5.24
C GLY A 24 -15.32 11.46 4.06
N GLU A 25 -14.90 12.70 4.32
CA GLU A 25 -14.09 13.44 3.36
C GLU A 25 -12.71 12.80 3.20
N VAL A 26 -12.25 12.72 1.95
CA VAL A 26 -10.98 12.07 1.61
C VAL A 26 -10.16 13.04 0.77
N ASP A 27 -8.90 13.25 1.15
CA ASP A 27 -7.94 14.03 0.37
C ASP A 27 -7.05 13.13 -0.50
N VAL A 28 -6.65 11.97 0.02
CA VAL A 28 -5.72 11.06 -0.64
C VAL A 28 -6.18 9.62 -0.43
N VAL A 29 -6.11 8.83 -1.50
CA VAL A 29 -6.29 7.37 -1.46
C VAL A 29 -4.95 6.72 -1.82
N LEU A 30 -4.44 5.86 -0.94
CA LEU A 30 -3.29 5.00 -1.22
C LEU A 30 -3.80 3.59 -1.50
N ASP A 31 -3.83 3.20 -2.78
CA ASP A 31 -4.40 1.93 -3.22
C ASP A 31 -3.33 0.86 -3.44
N TYR A 32 -3.41 -0.20 -2.64
CA TYR A 32 -2.57 -1.41 -2.78
C TYR A 32 -3.35 -2.60 -3.38
N VAL A 33 -4.67 -2.48 -3.55
CA VAL A 33 -5.57 -3.60 -3.86
C VAL A 33 -5.94 -3.61 -5.34
N TYR A 34 -6.32 -2.44 -5.87
CA TYR A 34 -6.85 -2.24 -7.21
C TYR A 34 -8.10 -3.07 -7.54
N GLY A 35 -8.47 -3.11 -8.82
CA GLY A 35 -9.62 -3.88 -9.32
C GLY A 35 -10.99 -3.25 -9.06
N PRO A 36 -12.08 -4.03 -9.14
CA PRO A 36 -13.46 -3.55 -8.99
C PRO A 36 -13.72 -2.65 -7.75
N PRO A 37 -13.13 -2.92 -6.56
CA PRO A 37 -13.34 -2.06 -5.38
C PRO A 37 -12.96 -0.59 -5.59
N VAL A 38 -12.00 -0.30 -6.48
CA VAL A 38 -11.62 1.09 -6.82
C VAL A 38 -12.81 1.83 -7.42
N VAL A 39 -13.55 1.20 -8.32
CA VAL A 39 -14.69 1.84 -8.99
C VAL A 39 -15.79 2.15 -7.98
N ASP A 40 -16.03 1.25 -7.03
CA ASP A 40 -17.06 1.45 -6.00
C ASP A 40 -16.64 2.48 -4.96
N LEU A 41 -15.37 2.50 -4.54
CA LEU A 41 -14.81 3.58 -3.72
C LEU A 41 -14.98 4.93 -4.39
N LEU A 42 -14.57 5.07 -5.66
CA LEU A 42 -14.63 6.34 -6.38
C LEU A 42 -16.08 6.84 -6.59
N LYS A 43 -17.05 5.93 -6.74
CA LYS A 43 -18.48 6.29 -6.74
C LYS A 43 -18.93 6.79 -5.36
N ALA A 44 -18.47 6.14 -4.31
CA ALA A 44 -18.88 6.42 -2.94
C ALA A 44 -18.28 7.70 -2.36
N LEU A 45 -17.17 8.20 -2.91
CA LEU A 45 -16.57 9.47 -2.49
C LEU A 45 -17.64 10.58 -2.45
N PRO A 46 -17.69 11.41 -1.40
CA PRO A 46 -18.60 12.55 -1.36
C PRO A 46 -18.26 13.55 -2.47
N ALA A 47 -19.23 14.38 -2.86
CA ALA A 47 -18.92 15.55 -3.67
C ALA A 47 -18.09 16.51 -2.81
N SER A 48 -16.96 16.97 -3.33
CA SER A 48 -16.03 17.83 -2.61
C SER A 48 -15.50 18.91 -3.55
N GLU A 49 -15.27 20.10 -3.01
CA GLU A 49 -14.54 21.17 -3.72
C GLU A 49 -13.03 20.92 -3.72
N ARG A 50 -12.54 20.03 -2.85
CA ARG A 50 -11.14 19.62 -2.77
C ARG A 50 -10.87 18.47 -3.75
N GLU A 51 -9.70 18.49 -4.38
CA GLU A 51 -9.24 17.39 -5.21
C GLU A 51 -8.89 16.18 -4.34
N VAL A 52 -9.40 15.00 -4.71
CA VAL A 52 -8.97 13.72 -4.16
C VAL A 52 -7.86 13.14 -5.01
N GLN A 53 -6.69 12.89 -4.43
CA GLN A 53 -5.58 12.24 -5.11
C GLN A 53 -5.65 10.73 -4.91
N PHE A 54 -6.03 10.00 -5.95
CA PHE A 54 -5.96 8.55 -5.99
C PHE A 54 -4.57 8.12 -6.48
N VAL A 55 -3.81 7.43 -5.62
CA VAL A 55 -2.47 6.93 -5.89
C VAL A 55 -2.49 5.41 -5.93
N HIS A 56 -2.35 4.86 -7.13
CA HIS A 56 -2.23 3.43 -7.36
C HIS A 56 -0.79 2.97 -7.07
N VAL A 57 -0.63 2.13 -6.05
CA VAL A 57 0.66 1.57 -5.61
C VAL A 57 0.81 0.10 -6.01
N GLY A 58 -0.28 -0.67 -6.00
CA GLY A 58 -0.23 -2.09 -6.36
C GLY A 58 -1.60 -2.72 -6.55
N SER A 59 -1.58 -3.98 -6.99
CA SER A 59 -2.77 -4.74 -7.39
C SER A 59 -2.82 -6.10 -6.67
N VAL A 60 -2.90 -6.11 -5.33
CA VAL A 60 -2.94 -7.38 -4.59
C VAL A 60 -4.21 -8.19 -4.83
N SER A 61 -5.27 -7.61 -5.42
CA SER A 61 -6.45 -8.37 -5.86
C SER A 61 -6.13 -9.36 -6.99
N GLY A 62 -5.06 -9.12 -7.74
CA GLY A 62 -4.71 -9.85 -8.96
C GLY A 62 -5.37 -9.30 -10.23
N ASP A 63 -6.26 -8.31 -10.11
CA ASP A 63 -6.85 -7.64 -11.26
C ASP A 63 -5.89 -6.60 -11.85
N GLY A 64 -5.70 -6.63 -13.17
CA GLY A 64 -4.88 -5.65 -13.89
C GLY A 64 -5.67 -4.43 -14.40
N ASP A 65 -6.99 -4.51 -14.39
CA ASP A 65 -7.86 -3.57 -15.10
C ASP A 65 -9.06 -3.13 -14.26
N ILE A 66 -9.55 -1.93 -14.56
CA ILE A 66 -10.85 -1.44 -14.10
C ILE A 66 -11.63 -0.85 -15.28
N SER A 67 -12.95 -1.02 -15.27
CA SER A 67 -13.83 -0.22 -16.13
C SER A 67 -14.26 1.00 -15.36
N LEU A 68 -13.72 2.17 -15.71
CA LEU A 68 -13.99 3.43 -15.00
C LEU A 68 -15.03 4.28 -15.75
N PRO A 69 -16.29 4.39 -15.26
CA PRO A 69 -17.28 5.24 -15.89
C PRO A 69 -16.87 6.72 -15.88
N GLY A 70 -16.89 7.38 -17.03
CA GLY A 70 -16.55 8.81 -17.15
C GLY A 70 -17.45 9.75 -16.32
N ALA A 71 -18.64 9.30 -15.92
CA ALA A 71 -19.51 10.05 -15.01
C ALA A 71 -18.87 10.26 -13.63
N ILE A 72 -18.04 9.31 -13.17
CA ILE A 72 -17.28 9.46 -11.91
C ILE A 72 -16.29 10.61 -12.06
N LEU A 73 -15.50 10.62 -13.14
CA LEU A 73 -14.48 11.65 -13.39
C LEU A 73 -15.09 13.06 -13.55
N ARG A 74 -16.26 13.18 -14.17
CA ARG A 74 -16.93 14.48 -14.32
C ARG A 74 -17.69 14.92 -13.06
N GLY A 75 -18.11 13.97 -12.22
CA GLY A 75 -18.90 14.22 -11.01
C GLY A 75 -18.06 14.39 -9.74
N LYS A 76 -16.78 14.02 -9.79
CA LYS A 76 -15.84 14.07 -8.66
C LYS A 76 -14.56 14.76 -9.09
N ARG A 77 -14.03 15.65 -8.24
CA ARG A 77 -12.69 16.23 -8.44
C ARG A 77 -11.63 15.19 -8.04
N VAL A 78 -11.37 14.22 -8.90
CA VAL A 78 -10.39 13.14 -8.64
C VAL A 78 -9.22 13.24 -9.62
N ALA A 79 -8.00 13.18 -9.09
CA ALA A 79 -6.78 12.99 -9.86
C ALA A 79 -6.25 11.56 -9.65
N ILE A 80 -6.02 10.83 -10.74
CA ILE A 80 -5.52 9.44 -10.71
C ILE A 80 -4.03 9.44 -11.07
N ARG A 81 -3.19 8.86 -10.21
CA ARG A 81 -1.74 8.74 -10.40
C ARG A 81 -1.25 7.32 -10.11
N GLY A 82 -0.18 6.91 -10.77
CA GLY A 82 0.56 5.69 -10.43
C GLY A 82 1.79 6.00 -9.58
N ALA A 83 2.13 5.06 -8.70
CA ALA A 83 3.32 5.08 -7.85
C ALA A 83 4.04 3.73 -7.92
N GLY A 84 4.93 3.60 -8.90
CA GLY A 84 5.73 2.39 -9.13
C GLY A 84 6.89 2.65 -10.09
N PRO A 85 7.77 1.65 -10.31
CA PRO A 85 8.84 1.75 -11.29
C PRO A 85 8.29 2.21 -12.66
N GLY A 86 8.83 3.31 -13.19
CA GLY A 86 8.37 3.94 -14.43
C GLY A 86 7.52 5.21 -14.24
N SER A 87 6.97 5.44 -13.05
CA SER A 87 6.27 6.70 -12.69
C SER A 87 7.21 7.81 -12.19
N TRP A 88 8.49 7.48 -12.00
CA TRP A 88 9.55 8.36 -11.54
C TRP A 88 10.87 7.98 -12.22
N THR A 89 11.78 8.94 -12.34
CA THR A 89 13.14 8.76 -12.82
C THR A 89 14.07 8.28 -11.69
N MET A 90 15.19 7.65 -12.05
CA MET A 90 16.21 7.25 -11.05
C MET A 90 16.82 8.44 -10.31
N ALA A 91 16.89 9.61 -10.96
CA ALA A 91 17.36 10.84 -10.32
C ALA A 91 16.39 11.34 -9.23
N GLU A 92 15.09 11.31 -9.52
CA GLU A 92 14.05 11.64 -8.53
C GLU A 92 14.07 10.64 -7.37
N TYR A 93 14.16 9.34 -7.66
CA TYR A 93 14.27 8.32 -6.62
C TYR A 93 15.50 8.52 -5.72
N ALA A 94 16.68 8.76 -6.31
CA ALA A 94 17.91 8.98 -5.56
C ALA A 94 17.83 10.22 -4.65
N LYS A 95 17.12 11.27 -5.08
CA LYS A 95 16.88 12.47 -4.27
C LYS A 95 16.05 12.18 -3.02
N GLU A 96 15.05 11.31 -3.12
CA GLU A 96 14.16 10.96 -2.01
C GLU A 96 14.76 9.90 -1.07
N LEU A 97 15.69 9.08 -1.57
CA LEU A 97 16.25 7.93 -0.85
C LEU A 97 16.78 8.28 0.55
N GLY A 98 17.52 9.39 0.67
CA GLY A 98 18.06 9.84 1.96
C GLY A 98 16.97 10.15 2.98
N GLY A 99 15.88 10.80 2.54
CA GLY A 99 14.71 11.08 3.39
C GLY A 99 13.98 9.81 3.79
N MET A 100 13.79 8.88 2.84
CA MET A 100 13.18 7.58 3.11
C MET A 100 13.96 6.77 4.15
N VAL A 101 15.30 6.75 4.06
CA VAL A 101 16.16 6.10 5.06
C VAL A 101 16.06 6.81 6.41
N GLY A 102 16.08 8.15 6.41
CA GLY A 102 15.91 8.94 7.63
C GLY A 102 14.62 8.61 8.38
N VAL A 103 13.49 8.57 7.67
CA VAL A 103 12.19 8.20 8.25
C VAL A 103 12.17 6.74 8.72
N SER A 104 12.65 5.81 7.88
CA SER A 104 12.57 4.38 8.18
C SER A 104 13.49 3.95 9.34
N SER A 105 14.63 4.63 9.54
CA SER A 105 15.53 4.37 10.66
C SER A 105 14.90 4.61 12.05
N GLY A 106 13.85 5.44 12.11
CA GLY A 106 13.07 5.70 13.33
C GLY A 106 11.87 4.78 13.53
N LEU A 107 11.61 3.86 12.59
CA LEU A 107 10.53 2.87 12.72
C LEU A 107 11.01 1.67 13.53
N LYS A 108 10.15 1.17 14.41
CA LYS A 108 10.41 -0.10 15.10
C LYS A 108 10.15 -1.22 14.11
N GLY A 109 11.09 -2.16 13.99
CA GLY A 109 10.96 -3.37 13.18
C GLY A 109 10.06 -4.42 13.82
N ASP A 110 8.95 -4.01 14.42
CA ASP A 110 7.99 -4.93 15.01
C ASP A 110 7.42 -5.81 13.87
N ASN A 111 7.28 -7.12 14.11
CA ASN A 111 6.83 -8.12 13.12
C ASN A 111 7.80 -8.38 11.94
N VAL A 112 9.11 -8.15 12.10
CA VAL A 112 10.12 -8.61 11.15
C VAL A 112 10.57 -10.03 11.51
N THR A 113 10.62 -10.94 10.53
CA THR A 113 11.22 -12.27 10.66
C THR A 113 12.45 -12.35 9.77
N VAL A 114 13.62 -12.46 10.39
CA VAL A 114 14.91 -12.55 9.70
C VAL A 114 15.23 -14.03 9.46
N ILE A 115 15.51 -14.39 8.20
CA ILE A 115 15.77 -15.76 7.78
C ILE A 115 17.08 -15.81 7.01
N GLY A 116 17.91 -16.81 7.31
CA GLY A 116 19.13 -17.05 6.54
C GLY A 116 18.80 -17.41 5.10
N PHE A 117 19.57 -16.86 4.17
CA PHE A 117 19.33 -17.09 2.74
C PHE A 117 19.36 -18.59 2.38
N LYS A 118 20.12 -19.42 3.12
CA LYS A 118 20.12 -20.88 2.96
C LYS A 118 18.75 -21.54 3.21
N ASP A 119 17.90 -20.91 4.02
CA ASP A 119 16.60 -21.42 4.43
C ASP A 119 15.44 -20.75 3.64
N VAL A 120 15.75 -20.08 2.51
CA VAL A 120 14.78 -19.28 1.75
C VAL A 120 13.51 -20.05 1.38
N GLU A 121 13.63 -21.30 0.93
CA GLU A 121 12.46 -22.11 0.54
C GLU A 121 11.54 -22.42 1.72
N LYS A 122 12.13 -22.77 2.87
CA LYS A 122 11.38 -23.06 4.10
C LYS A 122 10.75 -21.78 4.64
N GLY A 123 11.55 -20.74 4.76
CA GLY A 123 11.12 -19.44 5.26
C GLY A 123 10.00 -18.81 4.44
N TRP A 124 10.07 -18.93 3.12
CA TRP A 124 9.01 -18.44 2.23
C TRP A 124 7.68 -19.16 2.43
N LYS A 125 7.70 -20.49 2.63
CA LYS A 125 6.49 -21.28 2.91
C LYS A 125 5.87 -20.92 4.26
N GLU A 126 6.69 -20.63 5.26
CA GLU A 126 6.25 -20.34 6.63
C GLU A 126 5.79 -18.89 6.82
N ALA A 127 6.30 -17.96 6.01
CA ALA A 127 6.05 -16.51 6.10
C ALA A 127 4.57 -16.13 6.26
N GLY A 128 3.68 -16.83 5.54
CA GLY A 128 2.24 -16.55 5.51
C GLY A 128 1.89 -15.15 4.98
N ILE A 129 0.68 -14.98 4.45
CA ILE A 129 0.24 -13.66 3.97
C ILE A 129 -0.14 -12.80 5.17
N GLY A 130 0.41 -11.58 5.24
CA GLY A 130 0.00 -10.55 6.20
C GLY A 130 0.39 -10.79 7.67
N LYS A 131 1.30 -11.73 7.96
CA LYS A 131 1.76 -12.02 9.33
C LYS A 131 2.98 -11.18 9.70
N ASN A 132 4.12 -11.50 9.11
CA ASN A 132 5.39 -10.85 9.39
C ASN A 132 6.07 -10.39 8.10
N ARG A 133 6.86 -9.32 8.18
CA ARG A 133 7.78 -8.93 7.11
C ARG A 133 8.98 -9.87 7.14
N VAL A 134 9.09 -10.75 6.15
CA VAL A 134 10.26 -11.63 6.01
C VAL A 134 11.40 -10.88 5.34
N VAL A 135 12.59 -10.97 5.94
CA VAL A 135 13.84 -10.42 5.41
C VAL A 135 14.84 -11.56 5.30
N PHE A 136 15.29 -11.85 4.08
CA PHE A 136 16.37 -12.80 3.85
C PHE A 136 17.71 -12.10 3.90
N VAL A 137 18.61 -12.65 4.70
CA VAL A 137 19.95 -12.10 4.91
C VAL A 137 20.99 -13.16 4.60
N SER A 138 22.13 -12.73 4.09
CA SER A 138 23.28 -13.61 3.90
C SER A 138 23.82 -14.10 5.25
N GLU A 139 24.51 -15.25 5.23
CA GLU A 139 25.00 -15.88 6.46
C GLU A 139 26.01 -15.00 7.22
N ASP A 140 26.80 -14.19 6.51
CA ASP A 140 27.72 -13.25 7.12
C ASP A 140 27.00 -12.15 7.90
N LEU A 141 25.82 -11.69 7.43
CA LEU A 141 25.00 -10.71 8.14
C LEU A 141 24.28 -11.34 9.33
N LEU A 142 23.77 -12.58 9.22
CA LEU A 142 23.21 -13.31 10.37
C LEU A 142 24.20 -13.46 11.52
N SER A 143 25.46 -13.72 11.20
CA SER A 143 26.50 -13.92 12.21
C SER A 143 26.88 -12.63 12.97
N ARG A 144 26.50 -11.47 12.43
CA ARG A 144 26.83 -10.15 12.97
C ARG A 144 25.81 -9.64 13.99
N ASP A 145 24.63 -10.26 14.11
CA ASP A 145 23.49 -9.77 14.90
C ASP A 145 23.27 -10.49 16.25
N LYS A 146 24.36 -10.63 17.03
CA LYS A 146 24.25 -10.29 18.46
C LYS A 146 24.45 -8.77 18.59
N ILE A 147 23.46 -7.99 18.14
CA ILE A 147 23.38 -6.54 18.36
C ILE A 147 21.99 -6.23 18.89
#